data_AF-E7RQ84-F1
#
_entry.id   AF-E7RQ84-F1
#
_cell.length_a   1.000
_cell.length_b   1.000
_cell.length_c   1.000
_cell.angle_alpha   90.00
_cell.angle_beta   90.00
_cell.angle_gamma   90.00
#
_symmetry.space_group_name_H-M   'P 1'
#
loop_
_entity.id
_entity.type
_entity.pdbx_description
1 polymer ?
#
loop_
_entity_poly.entity_id
_entity_poly.type
_entity_poly.pdbx_seq_one_letter_code
_entity_poly.pdbx_strand_id
1 'polypeptide(L)'
;MNTEAENIANEIHERVLKLQWMGRNDLLLQSIGVPLLEQLRIEAAKGTLSPLRITADYRFFLTAYNNKEVELSPIHKAVYLLFLDHPEGIEFKKLGDYKAELRSHYAKTCRWLDTVKVVEAVDRLVDPLDNAINEKCSRIKNVFLSLMDEYSASYYIISSRNRKHVQGASHIWFERLKLITLPRNMVIYEAKT
;
A
#
# COMPACT_ATOMS: atom_id res chain seq x y z
N MET A 1 11.34 -4.52 -34.28
CA MET A 1 11.53 -3.05 -34.29
C MET A 1 11.55 -2.64 -32.83
N ASN A 2 12.64 -2.03 -32.35
CA ASN A 2 12.65 -1.46 -31.01
C ASN A 2 11.63 -0.31 -30.97
N THR A 3 10.83 -0.27 -29.92
CA THR A 3 9.91 0.83 -29.63
C THR A 3 10.69 2.11 -29.32
N GLU A 4 10.06 3.27 -29.51
CA GLU A 4 10.65 4.57 -29.16
C GLU A 4 11.15 4.60 -27.70
N ALA A 5 10.38 3.99 -26.78
CA ALA A 5 10.75 3.86 -25.37
C ALA A 5 12.03 3.04 -25.15
N GLU A 6 12.21 1.93 -25.89
CA GLU A 6 13.42 1.10 -25.78
C GLU A 6 14.66 1.83 -26.32
N ASN A 7 14.51 2.64 -27.36
CA ASN A 7 15.62 3.47 -27.86
C ASN A 7 16.03 4.53 -26.83
N ILE A 8 15.06 5.23 -26.22
CA ILE A 8 15.32 6.19 -25.14
C ILE A 8 16.02 5.51 -23.96
N ALA A 9 15.58 4.31 -23.57
CA ALA A 9 16.19 3.55 -22.49
C ALA A 9 17.66 3.20 -22.77
N ASN A 10 17.97 2.80 -24.02
CA ASN A 10 19.34 2.53 -24.45
C ASN A 10 20.21 3.79 -24.40
N GLU A 11 19.71 4.93 -24.90
CA GLU A 11 20.43 6.21 -24.83
C GLU A 11 20.71 6.64 -23.38
N ILE A 12 19.74 6.49 -22.48
CA ILE A 12 19.92 6.74 -21.05
C ILE A 12 21.01 5.83 -20.49
N HIS A 13 20.97 4.53 -20.80
CA HIS A 13 21.97 3.57 -20.32
C HIS A 13 23.40 3.97 -20.73
N GLU A 14 23.61 4.30 -22.01
CA GLU A 14 24.92 4.74 -22.51
C GLU A 14 25.42 6.02 -21.79
N ARG A 15 24.53 7.00 -21.58
CA ARG A 15 24.87 8.25 -20.89
C ARG A 15 25.19 8.02 -19.42
N VAL A 16 24.46 7.15 -18.74
CA VAL A 16 24.72 6.74 -17.35
C VAL A 16 26.10 6.08 -17.23
N LEU A 17 26.42 5.11 -18.09
CA LEU A 17 27.72 4.45 -18.09
C LEU A 17 28.86 5.44 -18.31
N LYS A 18 28.68 6.39 -19.24
CA LYS A 18 29.68 7.44 -19.50
C LYS A 18 29.94 8.30 -18.26
N LEU A 19 28.89 8.72 -17.54
CA LEU A 19 29.05 9.49 -16.29
C LEU A 19 29.72 8.65 -15.18
N GLN A 20 29.36 7.36 -15.07
CA GLN A 20 29.98 6.45 -14.10
C GLN A 20 31.47 6.22 -14.37
N TRP A 21 31.86 6.03 -15.63
CA TRP A 21 33.28 5.92 -16.02
C TRP A 21 34.07 7.20 -15.75
N MET A 22 33.42 8.36 -15.83
CA MET A 22 34.02 9.64 -15.42
C MET A 22 34.05 9.84 -13.89
N GLY A 23 33.49 8.90 -13.10
CA GLY A 23 33.38 9.02 -11.64
C GLY A 23 32.35 10.06 -11.18
N ARG A 24 31.47 10.54 -12.07
CA ARG A 24 30.54 11.67 -11.82
C ARG A 24 29.15 11.22 -11.39
N ASN A 25 29.10 10.45 -10.31
CA ASN A 25 27.83 10.01 -9.70
C ASN A 25 27.02 11.20 -9.13
N ASP A 26 27.68 12.30 -8.80
CA ASP A 26 27.06 13.56 -8.39
C ASP A 26 26.18 14.14 -9.52
N LEU A 27 26.68 14.16 -10.76
CA LEU A 27 25.91 14.63 -11.92
C LEU A 27 24.77 13.67 -12.26
N LEU A 28 25.00 12.37 -12.10
CA LEU A 28 23.93 11.39 -12.27
C LEU A 28 22.79 11.64 -11.27
N LEU A 29 23.11 11.77 -9.97
CA LEU A 29 22.13 12.07 -8.93
C LEU A 29 21.42 13.40 -9.17
N GLN A 30 22.15 14.44 -9.60
CA GLN A 30 21.56 15.73 -9.95
C GLN A 30 20.59 15.62 -11.14
N SER A 31 20.93 14.82 -12.15
CA SER A 31 20.14 14.70 -13.38
C SER A 31 18.80 13.98 -13.16
N ILE A 32 18.80 12.90 -12.37
CA ILE A 32 17.58 12.15 -12.06
C ILE A 32 16.80 12.80 -10.92
N GLY A 33 17.52 13.44 -9.98
CA GLY A 33 16.96 13.99 -8.76
C GLY A 33 16.56 12.93 -7.73
N VAL A 34 16.53 13.34 -6.45
CA VAL A 34 16.11 12.49 -5.33
C VAL A 34 14.68 11.93 -5.50
N PRO A 35 13.67 12.70 -5.96
CA PRO A 35 12.31 12.17 -6.08
C PRO A 35 12.17 10.97 -7.03
N LEU A 36 12.85 11.00 -8.19
CA LEU A 36 12.83 9.88 -9.12
C LEU A 36 13.66 8.71 -8.59
N LEU A 37 14.80 8.98 -7.94
CA LEU A 37 15.59 7.91 -7.31
C LEU A 37 14.77 7.10 -6.32
N GLU A 38 14.00 7.76 -5.45
CA GLU A 38 13.13 7.06 -4.49
C GLU A 38 12.01 6.26 -5.19
N GLN A 39 11.43 6.79 -6.28
CA GLN A 39 10.47 6.04 -7.11
C GLN A 39 11.09 4.79 -7.75
N LEU A 40 12.32 4.91 -8.25
CA LEU A 40 13.06 3.79 -8.85
C LEU A 40 13.44 2.74 -7.80
N ARG A 41 13.79 3.15 -6.57
CA ARG A 41 14.03 2.21 -5.45
C ARG A 41 12.77 1.43 -5.09
N ILE A 42 11.61 2.09 -5.07
CA ILE A 42 10.32 1.43 -4.91
C ILE A 42 10.08 0.43 -6.05
N GLU A 43 10.20 0.85 -7.32
CA GLU A 43 9.96 -0.06 -8.46
C GLU A 43 10.94 -1.25 -8.47
N ALA A 44 12.19 -1.06 -8.06
CA ALA A 44 13.17 -2.13 -7.91
C ALA A 44 12.74 -3.17 -6.84
N ALA A 45 12.15 -2.71 -5.73
CA ALA A 45 11.67 -3.59 -4.66
C ALA A 45 10.50 -4.51 -5.10
N LYS A 46 9.79 -4.16 -6.18
CA LYS A 46 8.72 -4.97 -6.76
C LYS A 46 9.16 -6.39 -7.11
N GLY A 47 10.42 -6.56 -7.54
CA GLY A 47 10.99 -7.86 -7.91
C GLY A 47 11.26 -8.79 -6.71
N THR A 48 11.26 -8.26 -5.49
CA THR A 48 11.59 -9.00 -4.25
C THR A 48 10.42 -9.08 -3.28
N LEU A 49 9.20 -8.71 -3.72
CA LEU A 49 8.02 -8.77 -2.88
C LEU A 49 7.67 -10.22 -2.52
N SER A 50 7.21 -10.40 -1.29
CA SER A 50 6.64 -11.65 -0.81
C SER A 50 5.13 -11.71 -1.04
N PRO A 51 4.59 -12.84 -1.53
CA PRO A 51 3.15 -13.06 -1.49
C PRO A 51 2.64 -12.96 -0.04
N LEU A 52 1.51 -12.27 0.13
CA LEU A 52 0.77 -12.14 1.38
C LEU A 52 -0.31 -13.21 1.42
N ARG A 53 -0.11 -14.23 2.24
CA ARG A 53 -1.09 -15.29 2.47
C ARG A 53 -1.99 -14.93 3.64
N ILE A 54 -3.30 -14.95 3.43
CA ILE A 54 -4.33 -14.74 4.44
C ILE A 54 -5.02 -16.08 4.68
N THR A 55 -4.85 -16.63 5.88
CA THR A 55 -5.42 -17.92 6.26
C THR A 55 -6.94 -17.82 6.50
N ALA A 56 -7.60 -18.97 6.58
CA ALA A 56 -9.04 -19.07 6.85
C ALA A 56 -9.49 -18.44 8.19
N ASP A 57 -8.57 -18.34 9.16
CA ASP A 57 -8.75 -17.65 10.46
C ASP A 57 -8.19 -16.21 10.46
N TYR A 58 -7.93 -15.63 9.29
CA TYR A 58 -7.45 -14.27 9.07
C TYR A 58 -6.06 -14.00 9.69
N ARG A 59 -5.15 -14.97 9.72
CA ARG A 59 -3.73 -14.72 10.02
C ARG A 59 -2.99 -14.43 8.72
N PHE A 60 -2.04 -13.50 8.79
CA PHE A 60 -1.40 -12.92 7.62
C PHE A 60 0.07 -13.36 7.60
N PHE A 61 0.53 -13.95 6.51
CA PHE A 61 1.89 -14.48 6.41
C PHE A 61 2.59 -13.98 5.15
N LEU A 62 3.83 -13.55 5.31
CA LEU A 62 4.74 -13.24 4.21
C LEU A 62 5.48 -14.51 3.83
N THR A 63 4.99 -15.19 2.79
CA THR A 63 5.45 -16.54 2.40
C THR A 63 6.93 -16.61 2.00
N ALA A 64 7.46 -15.59 1.33
CA ALA A 64 8.87 -15.51 0.94
C ALA A 64 9.79 -15.03 2.08
N TYR A 65 9.24 -14.55 3.20
CA TYR A 65 10.00 -14.20 4.41
C TYR A 65 9.93 -15.34 5.43
N ASN A 66 10.28 -16.56 5.04
CA ASN A 66 10.23 -17.74 5.92
C ASN A 66 8.86 -17.91 6.62
N ASN A 67 7.76 -17.65 5.89
CA ASN A 67 6.40 -17.63 6.44
C ASN A 67 6.25 -16.77 7.70
N LYS A 68 6.89 -15.60 7.76
CA LYS A 68 6.78 -14.68 8.89
C LYS A 68 5.36 -14.15 9.00
N GLU A 69 4.80 -14.19 10.21
CA GLU A 69 3.48 -13.64 10.48
C GLU A 69 3.52 -12.11 10.56
N VAL A 70 2.52 -11.46 9.97
CA VAL A 70 2.24 -10.04 10.13
C VAL A 70 1.23 -9.90 11.27
N GLU A 71 1.74 -9.66 12.47
CA GLU A 71 0.95 -9.61 13.70
C GLU A 71 0.10 -8.33 13.77
N LEU A 72 -1.14 -8.43 13.29
CA LEU A 72 -2.15 -7.38 13.36
C LEU A 72 -3.25 -7.76 14.34
N SER A 73 -3.70 -6.81 15.17
CA SER A 73 -4.90 -7.06 15.99
C SER A 73 -6.16 -7.12 15.10
N PRO A 74 -7.27 -7.72 15.58
CA PRO A 74 -8.46 -7.94 14.74
C PRO A 74 -9.01 -6.69 14.05
N ILE A 75 -8.99 -5.52 14.71
CA ILE A 75 -9.43 -4.26 14.11
C ILE A 75 -8.48 -3.77 12.99
N HIS A 76 -7.17 -3.97 13.15
CA HIS A 76 -6.19 -3.64 12.11
C HIS A 76 -6.34 -4.56 10.90
N LYS A 77 -6.59 -5.86 11.13
CA LYS A 77 -6.91 -6.82 10.06
C LYS A 77 -8.16 -6.39 9.30
N ALA A 78 -9.21 -5.95 10.00
CA ALA A 78 -10.43 -5.49 9.36
C ALA A 78 -10.22 -4.28 8.45
N VAL A 79 -9.50 -3.26 8.94
CA VAL A 79 -9.11 -2.09 8.13
C VAL A 79 -8.27 -2.53 6.94
N TYR A 80 -7.29 -3.42 7.14
CA TYR A 80 -6.41 -3.88 6.07
C TYR A 80 -7.18 -4.62 4.96
N LEU A 81 -8.07 -5.53 5.34
CA LEU A 81 -8.92 -6.28 4.41
C LEU A 81 -9.80 -5.35 3.58
N LEU A 82 -10.40 -4.34 4.19
CA LEU A 82 -11.16 -3.32 3.44
C LEU A 82 -10.28 -2.70 2.33
N PHE A 83 -9.05 -2.25 2.66
CA PHE A 83 -8.17 -1.68 1.65
C PHE A 83 -7.59 -2.69 0.64
N LEU A 84 -7.61 -3.98 0.94
CA LEU A 84 -7.30 -5.02 -0.05
C LEU A 84 -8.45 -5.18 -1.05
N ASP A 85 -9.69 -5.17 -0.55
CA ASP A 85 -10.90 -5.36 -1.36
C ASP A 85 -11.21 -4.12 -2.23
N HIS A 86 -10.63 -2.96 -1.90
CA HIS A 86 -10.74 -1.71 -2.66
C HIS A 86 -9.42 -1.25 -3.31
N PRO A 87 -8.92 -1.94 -4.36
CA PRO A 87 -7.68 -1.56 -5.07
C PRO A 87 -7.74 -0.17 -5.73
N GLU A 88 -8.93 0.34 -6.03
CA GLU A 88 -9.17 1.69 -6.54
C GLU A 88 -8.82 2.78 -5.50
N GLY A 89 -8.83 2.41 -4.22
CA GLY A 89 -8.58 3.27 -3.08
C GLY A 89 -9.81 4.01 -2.56
N ILE A 90 -9.76 4.37 -1.28
CA ILE A 90 -10.85 5.04 -0.56
C ILE A 90 -10.37 6.40 -0.08
N GLU A 91 -11.18 7.45 -0.26
CA GLU A 91 -10.97 8.71 0.45
C GLU A 91 -11.49 8.56 1.88
N PHE A 92 -10.70 8.90 2.91
CA PHE A 92 -11.16 8.76 4.30
C PHE A 92 -12.46 9.49 4.62
N LYS A 93 -12.73 10.64 3.98
CA LYS A 93 -14.02 11.35 4.13
C LYS A 93 -15.24 10.56 3.62
N LYS A 94 -15.03 9.55 2.78
CA LYS A 94 -16.05 8.62 2.26
C LYS A 94 -16.06 7.29 3.00
N LEU A 95 -15.27 7.13 4.07
CA LEU A 95 -15.15 5.85 4.78
C LEU A 95 -16.46 5.44 5.47
N GLY A 96 -17.35 6.39 5.75
CA GLY A 96 -18.72 6.15 6.21
C GLY A 96 -19.53 5.23 5.29
N ASP A 97 -19.30 5.32 3.97
CA ASP A 97 -20.01 4.50 2.98
C ASP A 97 -19.63 3.00 3.11
N TYR A 98 -18.45 2.71 3.67
CA TYR A 98 -17.90 1.36 3.85
C TYR A 98 -18.10 0.80 5.26
N LYS A 99 -18.87 1.49 6.10
CA LYS A 99 -19.10 1.13 7.51
C LYS A 99 -19.58 -0.32 7.69
N ALA A 100 -20.52 -0.76 6.84
CA ALA A 100 -21.08 -2.10 6.92
C ALA A 100 -20.04 -3.19 6.58
N GLU A 101 -19.21 -2.93 5.56
CA GLU A 101 -18.12 -3.82 5.15
C GLU A 101 -17.04 -3.91 6.23
N LEU A 102 -16.62 -2.77 6.78
CA LEU A 102 -15.64 -2.73 7.86
C LEU A 102 -16.12 -3.49 9.11
N ARG A 103 -17.41 -3.36 9.45
CA ARG A 103 -18.04 -4.16 10.52
C ARG A 103 -18.05 -5.65 10.20
N SER A 104 -18.36 -6.03 8.96
CA SER A 104 -18.34 -7.42 8.50
C SER A 104 -16.93 -8.03 8.62
N HIS A 105 -15.90 -7.32 8.16
CA HIS A 105 -14.52 -7.76 8.32
C HIS A 105 -14.13 -7.89 9.79
N TYR A 106 -14.47 -6.89 10.63
CA TYR A 106 -14.11 -6.93 12.05
C TYR A 106 -14.80 -8.07 12.81
N ALA A 107 -16.06 -8.37 12.45
CA ALA A 107 -16.77 -9.51 12.99
C ALA A 107 -16.12 -10.85 12.62
N LYS A 108 -15.54 -10.95 11.41
CA LYS A 108 -14.86 -12.16 10.94
C LYS A 108 -13.46 -12.35 11.53
N THR A 109 -12.75 -11.26 11.84
CA THR A 109 -11.36 -11.32 12.36
C THR A 109 -11.29 -11.48 13.88
N CYS A 110 -12.37 -11.18 14.61
CA CYS A 110 -12.42 -11.31 16.06
C CYS A 110 -13.23 -12.56 16.44
N ARG A 111 -12.63 -13.46 17.23
CA ARG A 111 -13.27 -14.75 17.62
C ARG A 111 -14.24 -14.61 18.80
N TRP A 112 -14.09 -13.55 19.60
CA TRP A 112 -14.87 -13.28 20.81
C TRP A 112 -15.47 -11.88 20.69
N LEU A 113 -16.68 -11.77 20.12
CA LEU A 113 -17.32 -10.46 19.93
C LEU A 113 -18.24 -10.10 21.08
N ASP A 114 -17.94 -8.98 21.72
CA ASP A 114 -18.97 -8.08 22.22
C ASP A 114 -19.41 -7.19 21.06
N THR A 115 -20.62 -7.45 20.54
CA THR A 115 -21.19 -6.76 19.38
C THR A 115 -21.21 -5.24 19.58
N VAL A 116 -21.41 -4.77 20.81
CA VAL A 116 -21.47 -3.33 21.13
C VAL A 116 -20.10 -2.68 20.88
N LYS A 117 -19.03 -3.29 21.40
CA LYS A 117 -17.66 -2.79 21.21
C LYS A 117 -17.22 -2.77 19.75
N VAL A 118 -17.71 -3.72 18.95
CA VAL A 118 -17.42 -3.73 17.50
C VAL A 118 -18.11 -2.57 16.80
N VAL A 119 -19.36 -2.27 17.16
CA VAL A 119 -20.07 -1.11 16.60
C VAL A 119 -19.36 0.18 16.98
N GLU A 120 -19.07 0.39 18.27
CA GLU A 120 -18.40 1.61 18.75
C GLU A 120 -17.03 1.82 18.08
N ALA A 121 -16.24 0.75 17.95
CA ALA A 121 -14.94 0.83 17.31
C ALA A 121 -15.03 1.15 15.82
N VAL A 122 -16.02 0.60 15.11
CA VAL A 122 -16.27 0.92 13.69
C VAL A 122 -16.78 2.34 13.52
N ASP A 123 -17.68 2.79 14.41
CA ASP A 123 -18.21 4.15 14.40
C ASP A 123 -17.09 5.18 14.51
N ARG A 124 -16.14 4.95 15.42
CA ARG A 124 -14.94 5.80 15.55
C ARG A 124 -14.02 5.73 14.34
N LEU A 125 -13.92 4.60 13.64
CA LEU A 125 -13.08 4.49 12.45
C LEU A 125 -13.62 5.30 11.28
N VAL A 126 -14.95 5.37 11.14
CA VAL A 126 -15.59 6.05 10.01
C VAL A 126 -15.93 7.51 10.28
N ASP A 127 -15.82 7.94 11.54
CA ASP A 127 -16.02 9.34 11.93
C ASP A 127 -14.90 10.22 11.33
N PRO A 128 -15.22 11.16 10.41
CA PRO A 128 -14.21 12.04 9.82
C PRO A 128 -13.56 13.01 10.82
N LEU A 129 -14.13 13.17 12.02
CA LEU A 129 -13.60 14.00 13.10
C LEU A 129 -12.71 13.22 14.08
N ASP A 130 -12.73 11.88 14.05
CA ASP A 130 -11.88 11.03 14.89
C ASP A 130 -10.60 10.63 14.13
N ASN A 131 -9.47 10.59 14.84
CA ASN A 131 -8.18 10.20 14.27
C ASN A 131 -7.97 8.67 14.22
N ALA A 132 -8.93 7.88 14.70
CA ALA A 132 -8.82 6.43 14.86
C ALA A 132 -8.33 5.71 13.58
N ILE A 133 -8.82 6.08 12.40
CA ILE A 133 -8.39 5.45 11.15
C ILE A 133 -6.90 5.71 10.84
N ASN A 134 -6.41 6.93 11.07
CA ASN A 134 -5.01 7.28 10.87
C ASN A 134 -4.10 6.53 11.85
N GLU A 135 -4.54 6.36 13.10
CA GLU A 135 -3.82 5.55 14.09
C GLU A 135 -3.71 4.10 13.63
N LYS A 136 -4.80 3.50 13.13
CA LYS A 136 -4.77 2.10 12.66
C LYS A 136 -3.86 1.95 11.44
N CYS A 137 -3.93 2.88 10.49
CA CYS A 137 -3.01 2.89 9.35
C CYS A 137 -1.55 3.04 9.78
N SER A 138 -1.27 3.89 10.78
CA SER A 138 0.09 4.08 11.32
C SER A 138 0.60 2.84 12.02
N ARG A 139 -0.25 2.16 12.80
CA ARG A 139 0.13 0.90 13.47
C ARG A 139 0.38 -0.21 12.46
N ILE A 140 -0.48 -0.35 11.44
CA ILE A 140 -0.28 -1.29 10.32
C ILE A 140 1.05 -0.99 9.63
N LYS A 141 1.33 0.27 9.30
CA LYS A 141 2.59 0.70 8.69
C LYS A 141 3.79 0.26 9.53
N ASN A 142 3.76 0.51 10.84
CA ASN A 142 4.87 0.14 11.73
C ASN A 142 5.09 -1.38 11.82
N VAL A 143 4.02 -2.18 11.74
CA VAL A 143 4.15 -3.64 11.70
C VAL A 143 4.83 -4.10 10.41
N PHE A 144 4.49 -3.55 9.24
CA PHE A 144 5.23 -3.92 8.02
C PHE A 144 6.69 -3.43 8.04
N LEU A 145 6.94 -2.21 8.51
CA LEU A 145 8.30 -1.65 8.60
C LEU A 145 9.21 -2.37 9.62
N SER A 146 8.65 -3.13 10.58
CA SER A 146 9.47 -3.98 11.46
C SER A 146 9.87 -5.31 10.81
N LEU A 147 9.29 -5.64 9.65
CA LEU A 147 9.50 -6.91 8.96
C LEU A 147 10.34 -6.76 7.69
N MET A 148 10.31 -5.60 7.05
CA MET A 148 10.97 -5.33 5.77
C MET A 148 11.42 -3.86 5.66
N ASP A 149 12.22 -3.55 4.66
CA ASP A 149 12.66 -2.18 4.35
C ASP A 149 11.50 -1.29 3.88
N GLU A 150 11.72 0.03 3.87
CA GLU A 150 10.67 1.00 3.53
C GLU A 150 10.17 0.93 2.08
N TYR A 151 11.03 0.51 1.15
CA TYR A 151 10.69 0.42 -0.27
C TYR A 151 9.76 -0.77 -0.51
N SER A 152 10.11 -1.93 0.05
CA SER A 152 9.24 -3.11 0.05
C SER A 152 7.92 -2.82 0.79
N ALA A 153 8.00 -2.22 1.99
CA ALA A 153 6.82 -1.91 2.80
C ALA A 153 5.83 -0.99 2.09
N SER A 154 6.30 -0.09 1.21
CA SER A 154 5.45 0.83 0.45
C SER A 154 4.34 0.14 -0.35
N TYR A 155 4.56 -1.11 -0.77
CA TYR A 155 3.55 -1.93 -1.45
C TYR A 155 2.47 -2.46 -0.50
N TYR A 156 2.86 -2.84 0.73
CA TYR A 156 1.96 -3.47 1.69
C TYR A 156 1.17 -2.49 2.54
N ILE A 157 1.66 -1.27 2.74
CA ILE A 157 1.01 -0.30 3.63
C ILE A 157 -0.12 0.47 2.94
N ILE A 158 -1.06 0.98 3.73
CA ILE A 158 -2.11 1.90 3.27
C ILE A 158 -1.46 3.27 3.03
N SER A 159 -1.11 3.56 1.78
CA SER A 159 -0.42 4.78 1.38
C SER A 159 -1.39 5.78 0.71
N SER A 160 -0.97 7.05 0.65
CA SER A 160 -1.75 8.07 -0.05
C SER A 160 -1.33 8.15 -1.51
N ARG A 161 -2.29 8.16 -2.43
CA ARG A 161 -2.07 8.59 -3.82
C ARG A 161 -3.03 9.72 -4.15
N ASN A 162 -2.51 10.77 -4.78
CA ASN A 162 -3.32 11.87 -5.27
C ASN A 162 -3.72 11.56 -6.71
N ARG A 163 -5.03 11.47 -6.97
CA ARG A 163 -5.55 11.41 -8.34
C ARG A 163 -5.98 12.81 -8.75
N LYS A 164 -5.35 13.35 -9.79
CA LYS A 164 -5.69 14.65 -10.37
C LYS A 164 -6.80 14.45 -11.38
N HIS A 165 -7.88 15.19 -11.22
CA HIS A 165 -8.94 15.30 -12.22
C HIS A 165 -8.82 16.66 -12.91
N VAL A 166 -8.93 16.65 -14.24
CA VAL A 166 -8.95 17.85 -15.06
C VAL A 166 -10.24 17.81 -15.86
N GLN A 167 -11.21 18.66 -15.52
CA GLN A 167 -12.43 18.83 -16.31
C GLN A 167 -12.41 20.23 -16.93
N GLY A 168 -12.16 20.29 -18.23
CA GLY A 168 -12.01 21.55 -18.97
C GLY A 168 -10.79 22.37 -18.54
N ALA A 169 -10.76 23.65 -18.98
CA ALA A 169 -9.59 24.53 -18.81
C ALA A 169 -9.50 25.23 -17.43
N SER A 170 -10.45 25.04 -16.51
CA SER A 170 -10.58 25.96 -15.35
C SER A 170 -10.80 25.31 -13.99
N HIS A 171 -11.05 24.01 -13.88
CA HIS A 171 -11.17 23.35 -12.57
C HIS A 171 -10.31 22.08 -12.47
N ILE A 172 -9.32 22.14 -11.58
CA ILE A 172 -8.49 21.01 -11.17
C ILE A 172 -8.92 20.65 -9.74
N TRP A 173 -9.34 19.41 -9.52
CA TRP A 173 -9.53 18.88 -8.17
C TRP A 173 -8.71 17.61 -7.96
N PHE A 174 -8.39 17.34 -6.70
CA PHE A 174 -7.56 16.23 -6.29
C PHE A 174 -8.36 15.30 -5.38
N GLU A 175 -8.34 14.01 -5.68
CA GLU A 175 -8.80 12.97 -4.77
C GLU A 175 -7.60 12.41 -4.01
N ARG A 176 -7.65 12.46 -2.69
CA ARG A 176 -6.62 11.88 -1.83
C ARG A 176 -7.02 10.46 -1.45
N LEU A 177 -6.71 9.53 -2.35
CA LEU A 177 -7.04 8.13 -2.19
C LEU A 177 -6.05 7.44 -1.25
N LYS A 178 -6.58 6.51 -0.46
CA LYS A 178 -5.83 5.62 0.42
C LYS A 178 -5.95 4.21 -0.12
N LEU A 179 -4.83 3.54 -0.37
CA LEU A 179 -4.82 2.21 -0.95
C LEU A 179 -3.55 1.43 -0.61
N ILE A 180 -3.66 0.11 -0.75
CA ILE A 180 -2.54 -0.84 -0.71
C ILE A 180 -2.18 -1.17 -2.16
N THR A 181 -0.90 -1.01 -2.51
CA THR A 181 -0.44 -1.12 -3.91
C THR A 181 0.20 -2.47 -4.24
N LEU A 182 0.21 -3.39 -3.26
CA LEU A 182 0.56 -4.78 -3.45
C LEU A 182 -0.29 -5.38 -4.57
N PRO A 183 0.33 -5.92 -5.63
CA PRO A 183 -0.39 -6.57 -6.73
C PRO A 183 -1.33 -7.65 -6.19
N ARG A 184 -2.60 -7.65 -6.63
CA ARG A 184 -3.62 -8.56 -6.06
C ARG A 184 -3.37 -10.02 -6.37
N ASN A 185 -2.63 -10.34 -7.43
CA ASN A 185 -2.14 -11.69 -7.69
C ASN A 185 -1.10 -12.18 -6.65
N MET A 186 -0.55 -11.29 -5.82
CA MET A 186 0.32 -11.64 -4.69
C MET A 186 -0.45 -11.79 -3.37
N VAL A 187 -1.77 -11.58 -3.36
CA VAL A 187 -2.62 -11.81 -2.19
C VAL A 187 -3.29 -13.17 -2.35
N ILE A 188 -3.01 -14.09 -1.44
CA ILE A 188 -3.48 -15.48 -1.52
C ILE A 188 -4.41 -15.72 -0.33
N TYR A 189 -5.70 -15.97 -0.58
CA TYR A 189 -6.66 -16.35 0.45
C TYR A 189 -6.75 -17.87 0.55
N GLU A 190 -6.63 -18.42 1.75
CA GLU A 190 -6.91 -19.84 1.98
C GLU A 190 -8.41 -20.07 2.11
N ALA A 191 -8.91 -21.11 1.45
CA ALA A 191 -10.27 -21.57 1.64
C ALA A 191 -10.45 -22.17 3.04
N LYS A 192 -11.63 -21.99 3.63
CA LYS A 192 -12.05 -22.80 4.78
C LYS A 192 -12.28 -24.22 4.28
N THR A 193 -11.42 -25.14 4.68
CA THR A 193 -11.64 -26.59 4.55
C THR A 193 -12.79 -27.04 5.46
#